data_AF-A0A0R2UZ07-F1
#
_entry.id   AF-A0A0R2UZ07-F1
#
_cell.length_a   1.000
_cell.length_b   1.000
_cell.length_c   1.000
_cell.angle_alpha   90.00
_cell.angle_beta   90.00
_cell.angle_gamma   90.00
#
_symmetry.space_group_name_H-M   'P 1'
#
loop_
_entity.id
_entity.type
_entity.pdbx_description
1 polymer ?
#
loop_
_entity_poly.entity_id
_entity_poly.type
_entity_poly.pdbx_seq_one_letter_code
_entity_poly.pdbx_strand_id
1 'polypeptide(L)'
;MLDTDSNNFNVDLNNYQGPLDILLDLAKAQKVNLEDISITKLADQFYEFITSEKNLNLEIASEYLVMATWLTYLKSKLLLPGDPEEEFKVLEVAVKLKLQLKKLELIRLLSDQMLKRKRLGREIRLRGIKGSIRSIYSTEYKLNLYELLKCYSSIIMTKDFQRMNIPKLPVFT
;
A
#
# COMPACT_ATOMS: atom_id res chain seq x y z
N MET A 1 -1.69 43.39 8.92
CA MET A 1 -3.13 43.03 8.97
C MET A 1 -3.46 42.17 7.77
N LEU A 2 -3.46 40.85 7.98
CA LEU A 2 -4.49 39.90 7.53
C LEU A 2 -3.97 38.52 7.93
N ASP A 3 -4.25 38.16 9.18
CA ASP A 3 -4.34 36.78 9.60
C ASP A 3 -5.52 36.14 8.86
N THR A 4 -5.27 35.04 8.18
CA THR A 4 -6.30 34.04 7.91
C THR A 4 -5.70 32.68 8.15
N ASP A 5 -6.05 32.12 9.31
CA ASP A 5 -6.02 30.72 9.62
C ASP A 5 -6.59 29.88 8.47
N SER A 6 -5.90 28.81 8.12
CA SER A 6 -6.55 27.52 7.90
C SER A 6 -5.46 26.45 7.83
N ASN A 7 -5.54 25.53 8.78
CA ASN A 7 -5.00 24.19 8.70
C ASN A 7 -5.53 23.49 7.42
N ASN A 8 -5.05 23.87 6.25
CA ASN A 8 -5.21 23.05 5.06
C ASN A 8 -4.20 21.91 5.17
N PHE A 9 -4.60 20.88 5.90
CA PHE A 9 -4.15 19.52 5.64
C PHE A 9 -4.52 19.22 4.18
N ASN A 10 -3.62 19.56 3.25
CA ASN A 10 -3.75 19.19 1.86
C ASN A 10 -3.42 17.69 1.76
N VAL A 11 -4.44 16.86 1.92
CA VAL A 11 -4.36 15.43 1.69
C VAL A 11 -4.51 15.23 0.19
N ASP A 12 -3.39 15.26 -0.55
CA ASP A 12 -3.39 14.98 -1.98
C ASP A 12 -3.92 13.56 -2.22
N LEU A 13 -5.16 13.47 -2.71
CA LEU A 13 -5.83 12.21 -3.03
C LEU A 13 -5.22 11.39 -4.17
N ASN A 14 -4.16 11.90 -4.79
CA ASN A 14 -3.50 11.25 -5.90
C ASN A 14 -2.48 10.17 -5.48
N ASN A 15 -2.24 9.99 -4.16
CA ASN A 15 -1.23 9.05 -3.67
C ASN A 15 -1.77 7.83 -2.90
N TYR A 16 -3.07 7.73 -2.67
CA TYR A 16 -3.64 6.57 -1.97
C TYR A 16 -3.88 5.42 -2.94
N GLN A 17 -3.29 4.26 -2.63
CA GLN A 17 -3.44 3.05 -3.44
C GLN A 17 -4.77 2.29 -3.16
N GLY A 18 -5.66 2.82 -2.31
CA GLY A 18 -6.97 2.23 -2.05
C GLY A 18 -7.62 2.70 -0.73
N PRO A 19 -8.85 2.23 -0.42
CA PRO A 19 -9.62 2.70 0.73
C PRO A 19 -9.02 2.35 2.09
N LEU A 20 -8.35 1.19 2.21
CA LEU A 20 -7.67 0.78 3.43
C LEU A 20 -6.54 1.74 3.84
N ASP A 21 -5.92 2.38 2.85
CA ASP A 21 -4.79 3.27 3.06
C ASP A 21 -5.23 4.59 3.69
N ILE A 22 -6.37 5.11 3.22
CA ILE A 22 -7.05 6.27 3.82
C ILE A 22 -7.56 5.94 5.22
N LEU A 23 -8.15 4.76 5.42
CA LEU A 23 -8.58 4.35 6.75
C LEU A 23 -7.41 4.28 7.73
N LEU A 24 -6.23 3.84 7.29
CA LEU A 24 -5.04 3.85 8.14
C LEU A 24 -4.62 5.28 8.51
N ASP A 25 -4.67 6.21 7.58
CA ASP A 25 -4.28 7.60 7.84
C ASP A 25 -5.29 8.31 8.77
N LEU A 26 -6.59 8.10 8.54
CA LEU A 26 -7.65 8.59 9.44
C LEU A 26 -7.53 7.98 10.83
N ALA A 27 -7.25 6.66 10.91
CA ALA A 27 -6.95 5.97 12.16
C ALA A 27 -5.77 6.60 12.91
N LYS A 28 -4.68 6.93 12.21
CA LYS A 28 -3.51 7.59 12.80
C LYS A 28 -3.80 9.02 13.24
N ALA A 29 -4.67 9.74 12.54
CA ALA A 29 -5.09 11.09 12.91
C ALA A 29 -5.79 11.15 14.28
N GLN A 30 -6.42 10.05 14.71
CA GLN A 30 -7.05 9.95 16.03
C GLN A 30 -6.03 9.91 17.19
N LYS A 31 -4.72 9.75 16.92
CA LYS A 31 -3.63 9.67 17.91
C LYS A 31 -3.83 8.62 19.00
N VAL A 32 -4.56 7.54 18.70
CA VAL A 32 -4.78 6.39 19.58
C VAL A 32 -4.13 5.14 18.99
N ASN A 33 -3.86 4.15 19.83
CA ASN A 33 -3.37 2.85 19.35
C ASN A 33 -4.41 2.21 18.43
N LEU A 34 -3.96 1.54 17.36
CA LEU A 34 -4.86 0.90 16.39
C LEU A 34 -5.83 -0.12 17.01
N GLU A 35 -5.44 -0.74 18.12
CA GLU A 35 -6.26 -1.69 18.87
C GLU A 35 -7.45 -1.02 19.57
N ASP A 36 -7.28 0.23 19.98
CA ASP A 36 -8.25 0.99 20.78
C ASP A 36 -9.13 1.92 19.94
N ILE A 37 -8.98 1.89 18.61
CA ILE A 37 -9.73 2.77 17.71
C ILE A 37 -11.24 2.53 17.83
N SER A 38 -11.97 3.64 17.87
CA SER A 38 -13.42 3.65 17.75
C SER A 38 -13.83 3.59 16.28
N ILE A 39 -14.39 2.46 15.86
CA ILE A 39 -14.80 2.23 14.45
C ILE A 39 -15.94 3.16 14.06
N THR A 40 -16.82 3.52 15.01
CA THR A 40 -17.90 4.47 14.76
C THR A 40 -17.36 5.86 14.37
N LYS A 41 -16.35 6.36 15.09
CA LYS A 41 -15.65 7.61 14.74
C LYS A 41 -14.89 7.50 13.41
N LEU A 42 -14.24 6.37 13.16
CA LEU A 42 -13.53 6.12 11.92
C LEU A 42 -14.48 6.15 10.70
N ALA A 43 -15.67 5.55 10.84
CA ALA A 43 -16.69 5.57 9.80
C ALA A 43 -17.17 6.99 9.49
N ASP A 44 -17.34 7.84 10.50
CA ASP A 44 -17.71 9.24 10.33
C ASP A 44 -16.63 10.04 9.60
N GLN A 45 -15.37 9.88 10.00
CA GLN A 45 -14.25 10.53 9.32
C GLN A 45 -14.12 10.08 7.86
N PHE A 46 -14.36 8.79 7.59
CA PHE A 46 -14.32 8.27 6.22
C PHE A 46 -15.47 8.80 5.37
N TYR A 47 -16.67 8.96 5.94
CA TYR A 47 -17.81 9.57 5.26
C TYR A 47 -17.56 11.05 4.96
N GLU A 48 -17.05 11.81 5.93
CA GLU A 48 -16.68 13.21 5.74
C GLU A 48 -15.66 13.35 4.61
N PHE A 49 -14.62 12.51 4.61
CA PHE A 49 -13.60 12.50 3.59
C PHE A 49 -14.13 12.25 2.18
N ILE A 50 -15.01 11.25 2.01
CA ILE A 50 -15.63 10.97 0.70
C ILE A 50 -16.51 12.14 0.25
N THR A 51 -17.20 12.80 1.19
CA THR A 51 -18.16 13.86 0.87
C THR A 51 -17.48 15.21 0.62
N SER A 52 -16.36 15.48 1.29
CA SER A 52 -15.55 16.67 1.06
C SER A 52 -14.91 16.66 -0.32
N GLU A 53 -14.66 15.47 -0.87
CA GLU A 53 -13.99 15.35 -2.14
C GLU A 53 -14.96 15.46 -3.34
N LYS A 54 -14.89 16.60 -4.04
CA LYS A 54 -15.76 16.88 -5.19
C LYS A 54 -15.28 16.24 -6.51
N ASN A 55 -14.04 15.74 -6.56
CA ASN A 55 -13.39 15.26 -7.79
C ASN A 55 -12.90 13.80 -7.66
N LEU A 56 -13.74 12.91 -7.12
CA LEU A 56 -13.40 11.49 -7.07
C LEU A 56 -13.34 10.90 -8.50
N ASN A 57 -12.19 10.33 -8.86
CA ASN A 57 -12.04 9.53 -10.07
C ASN A 57 -13.05 8.38 -10.06
N LEU A 58 -13.96 8.35 -11.05
CA LEU A 58 -15.07 7.40 -11.12
C LEU A 58 -14.60 5.93 -11.11
N GLU A 59 -13.40 5.65 -11.63
CA GLU A 59 -12.81 4.32 -11.71
C GLU A 59 -12.49 3.73 -10.33
N ILE A 60 -11.92 4.54 -9.43
CA ILE A 60 -11.52 4.10 -8.07
C ILE A 60 -12.71 4.21 -7.09
N ALA A 61 -13.72 5.02 -7.42
CA ALA A 61 -14.89 5.26 -6.58
C ALA A 61 -15.65 3.98 -6.18
N SER A 62 -15.56 2.91 -6.98
CA SER A 62 -16.20 1.62 -6.71
C SER A 62 -15.71 0.98 -5.40
N GLU A 63 -14.38 0.90 -5.19
CA GLU A 63 -13.78 0.33 -3.98
C GLU A 63 -14.11 1.17 -2.73
N TYR A 64 -14.10 2.50 -2.88
CA TYR A 64 -14.47 3.42 -1.82
C TYR A 64 -15.94 3.27 -1.42
N LEU A 65 -16.84 3.13 -2.39
CA LEU A 65 -18.26 2.96 -2.13
C LEU A 65 -18.54 1.65 -1.38
N VAL A 66 -17.88 0.56 -1.76
CA VAL A 66 -17.98 -0.72 -1.04
C VAL A 66 -17.53 -0.57 0.41
N MET A 67 -16.38 0.08 0.64
CA MET A 67 -15.87 0.31 1.99
C MET A 67 -16.79 1.23 2.80
N ALA A 68 -17.32 2.29 2.19
CA ALA A 68 -18.24 3.23 2.83
C ALA A 68 -19.54 2.54 3.27
N THR A 69 -20.09 1.71 2.38
CA THR A 69 -21.29 0.91 2.66
C THR A 69 -21.05 -0.04 3.82
N TRP A 70 -19.90 -0.72 3.82
CA TRP A 70 -19.53 -1.66 4.86
C TRP A 70 -19.31 -0.99 6.22
N LEU A 71 -18.60 0.14 6.26
CA LEU A 71 -18.41 0.92 7.49
C LEU A 71 -19.72 1.51 8.01
N THR A 72 -20.61 1.98 7.12
CA THR A 72 -21.93 2.49 7.49
C THR A 72 -22.80 1.38 8.10
N TYR A 73 -22.79 0.19 7.48
CA TYR A 73 -23.45 -0.99 8.01
C TYR A 73 -22.92 -1.37 9.41
N LEU A 74 -21.60 -1.40 9.55
CA LEU A 74 -20.92 -1.74 10.80
C LEU A 74 -21.23 -0.70 11.89
N LYS A 75 -21.22 0.60 11.55
CA LYS A 75 -21.61 1.69 12.45
C LYS A 75 -23.06 1.54 12.92
N SER A 76 -23.99 1.29 11.99
CA SER A 76 -25.41 1.10 12.31
C SER A 76 -25.59 -0.06 13.30
N LYS A 77 -25.02 -1.24 13.00
CA LYS A 77 -25.13 -2.41 13.87
C LYS A 77 -24.47 -2.25 15.25
N LEU A 78 -23.39 -1.47 15.35
CA LEU A 78 -22.75 -1.17 16.66
C LEU A 78 -23.55 -0.19 17.52
N LEU A 79 -24.39 0.65 16.92
CA LEU A 79 -25.15 1.68 17.65
C LEU A 79 -26.55 1.22 18.06
N LEU A 80 -27.13 0.25 17.35
CA LEU A 80 -28.44 -0.30 17.70
C LEU A 80 -28.28 -1.52 18.65
N PRO A 81 -29.09 -1.62 19.71
CA PRO A 81 -29.16 -2.83 20.51
C PRO A 81 -29.74 -3.97 19.65
N GLY A 82 -28.94 -5.02 19.46
CA GLY A 82 -29.30 -6.20 18.68
C GLY A 82 -29.47 -7.45 19.53
N ASP A 83 -29.71 -8.58 18.88
CA ASP A 83 -29.61 -9.90 19.51
C ASP A 83 -28.15 -10.15 19.96
N PRO A 84 -27.90 -10.69 21.17
CA PRO A 84 -26.54 -10.97 21.66
C PRO A 84 -25.67 -11.78 20.69
N GLU A 85 -26.26 -12.68 19.89
CA GLU A 85 -25.50 -13.41 18.87
C GLU A 85 -25.03 -12.52 17.70
N GLU A 86 -25.84 -11.56 17.29
CA GLU A 86 -25.48 -10.62 16.23
C GLU A 86 -24.42 -9.62 16.71
N GLU A 87 -24.56 -9.14 17.94
CA GLU A 87 -23.60 -8.20 18.56
C GLU A 87 -22.20 -8.82 18.62
N PHE A 88 -22.10 -10.08 19.05
CA PHE A 88 -20.83 -10.80 19.07
C PHE A 88 -20.18 -10.90 17.67
N LYS A 89 -20.96 -11.25 16.64
CA LYS A 89 -20.47 -11.32 15.25
C LYS A 89 -19.96 -9.97 14.75
N VAL A 90 -20.65 -8.88 15.05
CA VAL A 90 -20.25 -7.53 14.63
C VAL A 90 -18.94 -7.12 15.31
N LEU A 91 -18.78 -7.42 16.60
CA LEU A 91 -17.53 -7.19 17.33
C LEU A 91 -16.35 -7.97 16.74
N GLU A 92 -16.54 -9.23 16.34
CA GLU A 92 -15.49 -9.99 15.66
C GLU A 92 -15.07 -9.36 14.33
N VAL A 93 -16.03 -8.88 13.54
CA VAL A 93 -15.78 -8.21 12.26
C VAL A 93 -14.99 -6.91 12.49
N ALA A 94 -15.36 -6.15 13.51
CA ALA A 94 -14.64 -4.97 13.97
C ALA A 94 -13.18 -5.29 14.35
N VAL A 95 -12.94 -6.36 15.11
CA VAL A 95 -11.59 -6.81 15.47
C VAL A 95 -10.77 -7.20 14.24
N LYS A 96 -11.38 -7.90 13.28
CA LYS A 96 -10.73 -8.27 12.01
C LYS A 96 -10.29 -7.02 11.23
N LEU A 97 -11.09 -5.96 11.19
CA LEU A 97 -10.72 -4.70 10.56
C LEU A 97 -9.49 -4.06 11.22
N LYS A 98 -9.51 -3.95 12.55
CA LYS A 98 -8.38 -3.39 13.32
C LYS A 98 -7.10 -4.17 13.05
N LEU A 99 -7.19 -5.50 13.00
CA LEU A 99 -6.07 -6.37 12.66
C LEU A 99 -5.53 -6.10 11.24
N GLN A 100 -6.41 -5.88 10.27
CA GLN A 100 -6.01 -5.55 8.90
C GLN A 100 -5.26 -4.21 8.83
N LEU A 101 -5.77 -3.17 9.51
CA LEU A 101 -5.09 -1.87 9.58
C LEU A 101 -3.71 -1.98 10.23
N LYS A 102 -3.58 -2.76 11.32
CA LYS A 102 -2.29 -3.03 11.98
C LYS A 102 -1.31 -3.75 11.05
N LYS A 103 -1.78 -4.74 10.28
CA LYS A 103 -0.94 -5.41 9.28
C LYS A 103 -0.46 -4.43 8.21
N LEU A 104 -1.35 -3.58 7.71
CA LEU A 104 -1.00 -2.59 6.69
C LEU A 104 0.05 -1.60 7.22
N GLU A 105 -0.08 -1.14 8.46
CA GLU A 105 0.93 -0.30 9.11
C GLU A 105 2.30 -0.99 9.17
N LEU A 106 2.34 -2.25 9.63
CA LEU A 106 3.59 -3.01 9.71
C LEU A 106 4.22 -3.19 8.33
N ILE A 107 3.42 -3.44 7.30
CA ILE A 107 3.90 -3.54 5.92
C ILE A 107 4.50 -2.21 5.47
N ARG A 108 3.84 -1.07 5.72
CA ARG A 108 4.37 0.27 5.41
C ARG A 108 5.72 0.50 6.13
N LEU A 109 5.80 0.23 7.43
CA LEU A 109 7.04 0.40 8.21
C LEU A 109 8.18 -0.50 7.71
N LEU A 110 7.89 -1.77 7.45
CA LEU A 110 8.89 -2.72 6.95
C LEU A 110 9.32 -2.38 5.53
N SER A 111 8.40 -1.94 4.67
CA SER A 111 8.72 -1.45 3.33
C SER A 111 9.69 -0.27 3.41
N ASP A 112 9.42 0.68 4.31
CA ASP A 112 10.26 1.86 4.53
C ASP A 112 11.66 1.48 5.03
N GLN A 113 11.74 0.54 5.99
CA GLN A 113 13.01 -0.02 6.47
C GLN A 113 13.76 -0.78 5.37
N MET A 114 13.05 -1.53 4.54
CA MET A 114 13.63 -2.30 3.45
C MET A 114 14.21 -1.39 2.37
N LEU A 115 13.50 -0.31 2.02
CA LEU A 115 13.97 0.68 1.05
C LEU A 115 15.23 1.42 1.51
N LYS A 116 15.41 1.61 2.82
CA LYS A 116 16.62 2.21 3.42
C LYS A 116 17.84 1.29 3.40
N ARG A 117 17.67 -0.02 3.17
CA ARG A 117 18.81 -0.97 3.17
C ARG A 117 19.61 -0.86 1.88
N LYS A 118 20.93 -0.96 2.02
CA LYS A 118 21.86 -0.97 0.89
C LYS A 118 21.58 -2.15 -0.02
N ARG A 119 21.35 -1.88 -1.30
CA ARG A 119 21.06 -2.91 -2.30
C ARG A 119 22.31 -3.37 -3.03
N LEU A 120 22.47 -4.68 -3.15
CA LEU A 120 23.45 -5.29 -4.04
C LEU A 120 23.17 -4.87 -5.48
N GLY A 121 24.22 -4.52 -6.22
CA GLY A 121 24.12 -4.01 -7.60
C GLY A 121 23.76 -2.52 -7.72
N ARG A 122 23.34 -1.85 -6.65
CA ARG A 122 23.21 -0.38 -6.60
C ARG A 122 24.34 0.24 -5.77
N GLU A 123 24.31 0.00 -4.47
CA GLU A 123 25.23 0.60 -3.50
C GLU A 123 26.36 -0.36 -3.13
N ILE A 124 26.05 -1.66 -3.02
CA ILE A 124 27.03 -2.70 -2.74
C ILE A 124 27.35 -3.39 -4.06
N ARG A 125 28.61 -3.39 -4.47
CA ARG A 125 29.08 -4.19 -5.61
C ARG A 125 29.82 -5.41 -5.10
N LEU A 126 29.55 -6.57 -5.69
CA LEU A 126 30.33 -7.77 -5.42
C LEU A 126 31.74 -7.59 -5.98
N ARG A 127 32.72 -8.20 -5.31
CA ARG A 127 34.06 -8.35 -5.88
C ARG A 127 33.95 -9.25 -7.11
N GLY A 128 34.53 -8.82 -8.23
CA GLY A 128 34.65 -9.68 -9.42
C GLY A 128 35.43 -10.95 -9.11
N ILE A 129 35.15 -12.01 -9.87
CA ILE A 129 35.86 -13.29 -9.78
C ILE A 129 37.36 -13.03 -10.02
N LYS A 130 38.22 -13.51 -9.10
CA LYS A 130 39.67 -13.52 -9.35
C LYS A 130 39.92 -14.40 -10.57
N GLY A 131 40.67 -13.90 -11.56
CA GLY A 131 40.97 -14.64 -12.78
C GLY A 131 41.71 -15.94 -12.45
N SER A 132 40.99 -17.05 -12.39
CA SER A 132 41.57 -18.38 -12.47
C SER A 132 41.81 -18.72 -13.94
N ILE A 133 42.79 -19.60 -14.18
CA ILE A 133 42.96 -20.25 -15.48
C ILE A 133 41.64 -20.98 -15.78
N ARG A 134 40.89 -20.47 -16.75
CA ARG A 134 39.67 -21.10 -17.23
C ARG A 134 40.10 -22.30 -18.07
N SER A 135 39.81 -23.51 -17.60
CA SER A 135 39.84 -24.68 -18.48
C SER A 135 38.85 -24.42 -19.61
N ILE A 136 39.34 -24.44 -20.85
CA ILE A 136 38.52 -24.25 -22.05
C ILE A 136 37.77 -25.57 -22.26
N TYR A 137 36.58 -25.68 -21.68
CA TYR A 137 35.66 -26.75 -22.02
C TYR A 137 34.87 -26.31 -23.25
N SER A 138 34.99 -27.04 -24.36
CA SER A 138 34.10 -26.91 -25.50
C SER A 138 32.78 -27.60 -25.17
N THR A 139 31.84 -26.86 -24.58
CA THR A 139 30.48 -27.38 -24.37
C THR A 139 29.71 -27.27 -25.68
N GLU A 140 29.31 -28.41 -26.25
CA GLU A 140 28.30 -28.43 -27.30
C GLU A 140 26.92 -28.20 -26.66
N TYR A 141 26.33 -27.04 -26.93
CA TYR A 141 24.99 -26.73 -26.48
C TYR A 141 23.96 -27.33 -27.44
N LYS A 142 23.33 -28.44 -27.04
CA LYS A 142 22.11 -28.94 -27.70
C LYS A 142 20.93 -28.13 -27.18
N LEU A 143 20.65 -27.01 -27.84
CA LEU A 143 19.51 -26.15 -27.51
C LEU A 143 18.40 -26.29 -28.54
N ASN A 144 17.17 -26.25 -28.08
CA ASN A 144 15.99 -26.11 -28.94
C ASN A 144 15.49 -24.65 -28.92
N LEU A 145 14.79 -24.22 -29.97
CA LEU A 145 14.15 -22.91 -30.07
C LEU A 145 13.26 -22.61 -28.84
N TYR A 146 12.59 -23.62 -28.32
CA TYR A 146 11.78 -23.54 -27.11
C TYR A 146 12.59 -23.03 -25.89
N GLU A 147 13.80 -23.53 -25.69
CA GLU A 147 14.65 -23.14 -24.55
C GLU A 147 15.14 -21.70 -24.68
N LEU A 148 15.44 -21.27 -25.91
CA LEU A 148 15.79 -19.89 -26.21
C LEU A 148 14.63 -18.93 -25.90
N LEU A 149 13.42 -19.26 -26.36
CA LEU A 149 12.22 -18.46 -26.11
C LEU A 149 11.84 -18.42 -24.63
N LYS A 150 11.99 -19.54 -23.91
CA LYS A 150 11.76 -19.62 -22.46
C LYS A 150 12.73 -18.72 -21.69
N CYS A 151 14.01 -18.74 -22.06
CA CYS A 151 15.03 -17.91 -21.41
C CYS A 151 14.79 -16.42 -21.72
N TYR A 152 14.47 -16.08 -22.97
CA TYR A 152 14.12 -14.73 -23.39
C TYR A 152 12.88 -14.18 -22.65
N SER A 153 11.82 -14.98 -22.55
CA SER A 153 10.62 -14.63 -21.77
C SER A 153 10.96 -14.36 -20.30
N SER A 154 11.78 -15.22 -19.70
CA SER A 154 12.24 -15.04 -18.31
C SER A 154 12.99 -13.71 -18.12
N ILE A 155 13.87 -13.34 -19.07
CA ILE A 155 14.61 -12.08 -19.03
C ILE A 155 13.68 -10.88 -19.21
N ILE A 156 12.74 -10.91 -20.16
CA ILE A 156 11.76 -9.82 -20.34
C ILE A 156 10.94 -9.62 -19.08
N MET A 157 10.39 -10.70 -18.51
CA MET A 157 9.60 -10.64 -17.28
C MET A 157 10.40 -9.96 -16.16
N THR A 158 11.68 -10.31 -15.98
CA THR A 158 12.52 -9.65 -14.98
C THR A 158 12.78 -8.16 -15.27
N LYS A 159 12.82 -7.76 -16.54
CA LYS A 159 13.10 -6.38 -16.95
C LYS A 159 11.89 -5.47 -16.77
N ASP A 160 10.68 -5.99 -16.97
CA ASP A 160 9.44 -5.24 -16.75
C ASP A 160 9.20 -4.96 -15.26
N PHE A 161 9.52 -5.91 -14.36
CA PHE A 161 9.51 -5.65 -12.91
C PHE A 161 10.57 -4.62 -12.46
N GLN A 162 11.61 -4.36 -13.26
CA GLN A 162 12.66 -3.38 -12.93
C GLN A 162 12.37 -1.95 -13.43
N ARG A 163 11.35 -1.74 -14.27
CA ARG A 163 10.94 -0.39 -14.70
C ARG A 163 10.08 0.29 -13.63
N MET A 164 10.67 0.53 -12.45
CA MET A 164 10.12 1.52 -11.52
C MET A 164 10.51 2.90 -12.06
N ASN A 165 9.55 3.61 -12.64
CA ASN A 165 9.77 4.92 -13.25
C ASN A 165 9.99 5.94 -12.13
N ILE A 166 11.25 6.22 -11.78
CA ILE A 166 11.58 7.29 -10.82
C ILE A 166 11.54 8.61 -11.62
N PRO A 167 10.61 9.54 -11.33
CA PRO A 167 10.60 10.83 -12.01
C PRO A 167 11.91 11.57 -11.71
N LYS A 168 12.52 12.18 -12.74
CA LYS A 168 13.73 12.98 -12.56
C LYS A 168 13.36 14.23 -11.75
N LEU A 169 14.02 14.41 -10.60
CA LEU A 169 13.89 15.61 -9.79
C LEU A 169 14.36 16.84 -10.59
N PRO A 170 13.68 17.99 -10.48
CA PRO A 170 14.10 19.22 -11.15
C PRO A 170 15.44 19.67 -10.59
N VAL A 171 16.41 19.89 -11.49
CA VAL A 171 17.70 20.48 -11.13
C VAL A 171 17.52 21.99 -11.16
N PHE A 172 17.66 22.65 -10.01
CA PHE A 172 17.73 24.10 -9.97
C PHE A 172 19.08 24.53 -10.55
N THR A 173 19.04 25.15 -11.73
CA THR A 173 20.14 25.98 -12.26
C THR A 173 19.90 27.40 -11.76
#